data_AF-A0A9D2M4T9-F1
#
_entry.id   AF-A0A9D2M4T9-F1
#
_cell.length_a   1.000
_cell.length_b   1.000
_cell.length_c   1.000
_cell.angle_alpha   90.00
_cell.angle_beta   90.00
_cell.angle_gamma   90.00
#
_symmetry.space_group_name_H-M   'P 1'
#
loop_
_entity.id
_entity.type
_entity.pdbx_description
1 polymer ?
#
loop_
_entity_poly.entity_id
_entity_poly.type
_entity_poly.pdbx_seq_one_letter_code
_entity_poly.pdbx_strand_id
1 'polypeptide(L)'
;MTLMETLYDEHEKIAAFIETLQQKCVALMEHGTFDAQEFYDAIRHIREYADKEHHQKEERLLFRAMVKELGPAAENLVQHGMLVEHDMARLTVSELEKAVHAYEETKSADAKLDVLAHTMEYVYLLRRHIAKENGAVYPFAERHLKPETMQKLEEDFKAGRSFEG
;
A
#
# COMPACT_ATOMS: atom_id res chain seq x y z
N MET A 1 -16.19 13.32 -2.83
CA MET A 1 -15.89 12.02 -2.21
C MET A 1 -15.60 12.25 -0.74
N THR A 2 -16.09 11.35 0.11
CA THR A 2 -15.72 11.24 1.53
C THR A 2 -14.32 10.62 1.68
N LEU A 3 -13.77 10.62 2.89
CA LEU A 3 -12.52 9.91 3.20
C LEU A 3 -12.64 8.44 2.84
N MET A 4 -13.70 7.77 3.30
CA MET A 4 -13.89 6.33 3.07
C MET A 4 -14.08 6.02 1.58
N GLU A 5 -14.91 6.78 0.85
CA GLU A 5 -15.06 6.63 -0.60
C GLU A 5 -13.72 6.77 -1.33
N THR A 6 -12.88 7.71 -0.89
CA THR A 6 -11.56 7.92 -1.47
C THR A 6 -10.63 6.73 -1.21
N LEU A 7 -10.61 6.20 0.02
CA LEU A 7 -9.77 5.05 0.37
C LEU A 7 -10.14 3.80 -0.44
N TYR A 8 -11.45 3.51 -0.58
CA TYR A 8 -11.91 2.41 -1.42
C TYR A 8 -11.56 2.61 -2.90
N ASP A 9 -11.75 3.82 -3.45
CA ASP A 9 -11.41 4.13 -4.85
C ASP A 9 -9.90 4.02 -5.12
N GLU A 10 -9.06 4.45 -4.17
CA GLU A 10 -7.61 4.27 -4.24
C GLU A 10 -7.22 2.79 -4.21
N HIS A 11 -7.87 1.98 -3.37
CA HIS A 11 -7.66 0.53 -3.36
C HIS A 11 -7.97 -0.14 -4.70
N GLU A 12 -9.05 0.23 -5.38
CA GLU A 12 -9.35 -0.31 -6.72
C GLU A 12 -8.24 0.02 -7.73
N LYS A 13 -7.68 1.23 -7.67
CA LYS A 13 -6.56 1.66 -8.52
C LYS A 13 -5.27 0.92 -8.19
N ILE A 14 -4.94 0.78 -6.91
CA ILE A 14 -3.76 0.03 -6.45
C ILE A 14 -3.91 -1.44 -6.85
N ALA A 15 -5.09 -2.04 -6.70
CA ALA A 15 -5.37 -3.41 -7.12
C ALA A 15 -5.15 -3.59 -8.63
N ALA A 16 -5.67 -2.69 -9.47
CA ALA A 16 -5.43 -2.75 -10.91
C ALA A 16 -3.94 -2.58 -11.28
N PHE A 17 -3.22 -1.72 -10.56
CA PHE A 17 -1.80 -1.50 -10.77
C PHE A 17 -0.96 -2.74 -10.43
N ILE A 18 -1.22 -3.41 -9.31
CA ILE A 18 -0.46 -4.62 -8.93
C ILE A 18 -0.74 -5.81 -9.88
N GLU A 19 -1.91 -5.87 -10.54
CA GLU A 19 -2.13 -6.82 -11.63
C GLU A 19 -1.22 -6.54 -12.83
N THR A 20 -0.98 -5.26 -13.15
CA THR A 20 -0.05 -4.86 -14.21
C THR A 20 1.39 -5.24 -13.86
N LEU A 21 1.79 -5.11 -12.59
CA LEU A 21 3.10 -5.58 -12.12
C LEU A 21 3.27 -7.09 -12.29
N GLN A 22 2.25 -7.89 -11.94
CA GLN A 22 2.29 -9.33 -12.16
C GLN A 22 2.45 -9.67 -13.65
N GLN A 23 1.76 -8.95 -14.54
CA GLN A 23 1.91 -9.14 -15.98
C GLN A 23 3.35 -8.85 -16.46
N LYS A 24 3.99 -7.81 -15.92
CA LYS A 24 5.42 -7.54 -16.18
C LYS A 24 6.32 -8.69 -15.72
N CYS A 25 6.04 -9.30 -14.55
CA CYS A 25 6.76 -10.48 -14.10
C CYS A 25 6.59 -11.67 -15.06
N VAL A 26 5.37 -11.92 -15.54
CA VAL A 26 5.12 -13.01 -16.51
C VAL A 26 5.89 -12.76 -17.81
N ALA A 27 5.84 -11.54 -18.35
CA ALA A 27 6.57 -11.18 -19.57
C ALA A 27 8.10 -11.33 -19.40
N LEU A 28 8.64 -10.91 -18.25
CA LEU A 28 10.05 -11.09 -17.91
C LEU A 28 10.41 -12.58 -17.81
N MET A 29 9.58 -13.38 -17.13
CA MET A 29 9.80 -14.81 -16.95
C MET A 29 9.79 -15.57 -18.27
N GLU A 30 8.72 -15.42 -19.07
CA GLU A 30 8.49 -16.22 -20.28
C GLU A 30 9.28 -15.74 -21.50
N HIS A 31 9.47 -14.43 -21.63
CA HIS A 31 10.02 -13.83 -22.85
C HIS A 31 11.31 -13.04 -22.62
N GLY A 32 11.73 -12.86 -21.37
CA GLY A 32 12.89 -12.02 -21.05
C GLY A 32 12.65 -10.53 -21.28
N THR A 33 11.40 -10.12 -21.49
CA THR A 33 11.03 -8.71 -21.71
C THR A 33 11.33 -7.91 -20.44
N PHE A 34 12.25 -6.97 -20.55
CA PHE A 34 12.66 -6.12 -19.44
C PHE A 34 12.95 -4.72 -19.92
N ASP A 35 12.26 -3.75 -19.34
CA ASP A 35 12.55 -2.33 -19.48
C ASP A 35 12.77 -1.76 -18.07
N ALA A 36 14.01 -1.41 -17.75
CA ALA A 36 14.36 -0.89 -16.42
C ALA A 36 13.59 0.39 -16.10
N GLN A 37 13.36 1.26 -17.09
CA GLN A 37 12.67 2.53 -16.88
C GLN A 37 11.21 2.29 -16.49
N GLU A 38 10.53 1.31 -17.11
CA GLU A 38 9.17 0.95 -16.72
C GLU A 38 9.10 0.43 -15.27
N PHE A 39 10.12 -0.31 -14.81
CA PHE A 39 10.19 -0.76 -13.42
C PHE A 39 10.47 0.41 -12.45
N TYR A 40 11.38 1.33 -12.80
CA TYR A 40 11.63 2.53 -11.99
C TYR A 40 10.40 3.43 -11.91
N ASP A 41 9.64 3.57 -12.99
CA ASP A 41 8.40 4.34 -12.98
C ASP A 41 7.32 3.67 -12.14
N ALA A 42 7.25 2.33 -12.16
CA ALA A 42 6.38 1.59 -11.26
C ALA A 42 6.78 1.76 -9.78
N ILE A 43 8.07 1.70 -9.45
CA ILE A 43 8.59 1.97 -8.09
C ILE A 43 8.24 3.39 -7.64
N ARG A 44 8.40 4.37 -8.52
CA ARG A 44 8.02 5.77 -8.25
C ARG A 44 6.52 5.88 -7.98
N HIS A 45 5.69 5.25 -8.82
CA HIS A 45 4.25 5.24 -8.63
C HIS A 45 3.85 4.61 -7.29
N ILE A 46 4.49 3.51 -6.87
CA ILE A 46 4.26 2.91 -5.55
C ILE A 46 4.56 3.91 -4.44
N ARG A 47 5.75 4.53 -4.48
CA ARG A 47 6.20 5.47 -3.43
C ARG A 47 5.30 6.71 -3.35
N GLU A 48 4.89 7.25 -4.49
CA GLU A 48 4.11 8.48 -4.56
C GLU A 48 2.62 8.23 -4.31
N TYR A 49 2.05 7.21 -4.93
CA TYR A 49 0.61 6.97 -4.90
C TYR A 49 0.21 6.00 -3.79
N ALA A 50 0.69 4.75 -3.83
CA ALA A 50 0.28 3.74 -2.87
C ALA A 50 0.76 4.04 -1.43
N ASP A 51 1.97 4.57 -1.27
CA ASP A 51 2.51 4.90 0.06
C ASP A 51 2.19 6.34 0.48
N LYS A 52 2.78 7.34 -0.18
CA LYS A 52 2.69 8.74 0.26
C LYS A 52 1.28 9.32 0.18
N GLU A 53 0.50 8.98 -0.85
CA GLU A 53 -0.87 9.45 -0.94
C GLU A 53 -1.84 8.55 -0.16
N HIS A 54 -1.79 7.24 -0.36
CA HIS A 54 -2.76 6.31 0.19
C HIS A 54 -2.42 5.86 1.63
N HIS A 55 -1.37 5.06 1.87
CA HIS A 55 -1.04 4.58 3.22
C HIS A 55 -0.89 5.71 4.24
N GLN A 56 -0.15 6.79 3.90
CA GLN A 56 0.01 7.91 4.83
C GLN A 56 -1.31 8.60 5.17
N LYS A 57 -2.32 8.57 4.28
CA LYS A 57 -3.66 9.09 4.57
C LYS A 57 -4.32 8.26 5.66
N GLU A 58 -4.23 6.94 5.59
CA GLU A 58 -4.75 6.04 6.62
C GLU A 58 -4.02 6.24 7.95
N GLU A 59 -2.69 6.23 7.91
CA GLU A 59 -1.83 6.39 9.09
C GLU A 59 -2.11 7.70 9.84
N ARG A 60 -2.22 8.82 9.10
CA ARG A 60 -2.39 10.16 9.68
C ARG A 60 -3.83 10.49 10.06
N LEU A 61 -4.81 9.80 9.49
CA LEU A 61 -6.25 10.03 9.72
C LEU A 61 -6.91 8.82 10.39
N LEU A 62 -7.31 7.83 9.59
CA LEU A 62 -8.21 6.75 10.00
C LEU A 62 -7.61 5.93 11.15
N PHE A 63 -6.39 5.45 10.98
CA PHE A 63 -5.72 4.60 11.98
C PHE A 63 -5.45 5.36 13.27
N ARG A 64 -5.08 6.63 13.17
CA ARG A 64 -4.88 7.48 14.36
C ARG A 64 -6.17 7.68 15.14
N ALA A 65 -7.30 7.88 14.47
CA ALA A 65 -8.60 7.97 15.11
C ALA A 65 -9.01 6.63 15.76
N MET A 66 -8.82 5.52 15.05
CA MET A 66 -9.11 4.18 15.57
C MET A 66 -8.32 3.87 16.85
N VAL A 67 -7.01 4.11 16.86
CA VAL A 67 -6.16 3.87 18.04
C VAL A 67 -6.58 4.77 19.21
N LYS A 68 -6.95 6.03 18.95
CA LYS A 68 -7.34 6.99 19.99
C LYS A 68 -8.67 6.64 20.66
N GLU A 69 -9.61 6.07 19.92
CA GLU A 69 -11.00 5.92 20.39
C GLU A 69 -11.42 4.46 20.68
N LEU A 70 -10.94 3.50 19.91
CA LEU A 70 -11.48 2.13 19.90
C LEU A 70 -10.72 1.16 20.83
N GLY A 71 -9.73 1.66 21.57
CA GLY A 71 -9.03 0.93 22.62
C GLY A 71 -8.11 -0.20 22.12
N PRO A 72 -7.81 -1.19 22.99
CA PRO A 72 -6.72 -2.16 22.74
C PRO A 72 -6.88 -3.02 21.49
N ALA A 73 -8.12 -3.27 21.05
CA ALA A 73 -8.37 -4.06 19.85
C ALA A 73 -7.89 -3.32 18.59
N ALA A 74 -8.19 -2.03 18.47
CA ALA A 74 -7.71 -1.19 17.38
C ALA A 74 -6.20 -0.94 17.47
N GLU A 75 -5.68 -0.75 18.68
CA GLU A 75 -4.23 -0.62 18.89
C GLU A 75 -3.47 -1.83 18.36
N ASN A 76 -3.87 -3.05 18.73
CA ASN A 76 -3.25 -4.27 18.20
C ASN A 76 -3.40 -4.39 16.68
N LEU A 77 -4.61 -4.15 16.15
CA LEU A 77 -4.90 -4.26 14.72
C LEU A 77 -4.04 -3.29 13.89
N VAL A 78 -3.91 -2.04 14.33
CA VAL A 78 -3.18 -0.99 13.63
C VAL A 78 -1.67 -1.12 13.85
N GLN A 79 -1.22 -1.07 15.11
CA GLN A 79 0.21 -0.97 15.46
C GLN A 79 0.98 -2.26 15.15
N HIS A 80 0.35 -3.41 15.32
CA HIS A 80 1.00 -4.72 15.13
C HIS A 80 0.52 -5.46 13.87
N GLY A 81 -0.41 -4.85 13.13
CA GLY A 81 -0.92 -5.37 11.86
C GLY A 81 -0.64 -4.42 10.71
N MET A 82 -1.45 -3.37 10.57
CA MET A 82 -1.48 -2.56 9.34
C MET A 82 -0.18 -1.79 9.13
N LEU A 83 0.32 -1.12 10.17
CA LEU A 83 1.58 -0.35 10.07
C LEU A 83 2.79 -1.24 9.77
N VAL A 84 2.80 -2.47 10.31
CA VAL A 84 3.84 -3.45 10.01
C VAL A 84 3.79 -3.86 8.55
N GLU A 85 2.60 -4.07 7.99
CA GLU A 85 2.43 -4.40 6.56
C GLU A 85 2.83 -3.22 5.65
N HIS A 86 2.55 -1.98 6.04
CA HIS A 86 3.04 -0.79 5.32
C HIS A 86 4.56 -0.73 5.30
N ASP A 87 5.21 -0.98 6.44
CA ASP A 87 6.68 -0.98 6.54
C ASP A 87 7.30 -2.13 5.74
N MET A 88 6.66 -3.31 5.74
CA MET A 88 7.06 -4.42 4.86
C MET A 88 6.95 -4.02 3.39
N ALA A 89 5.87 -3.36 2.97
CA ALA A 89 5.72 -2.89 1.60
C ALA A 89 6.83 -1.90 1.20
N ARG A 90 7.18 -0.96 2.09
CA ARG A 90 8.30 0.00 1.88
C ARG A 90 9.65 -0.71 1.74
N LEU A 91 9.89 -1.73 2.56
CA LEU A 91 11.09 -2.55 2.48
C LEU A 91 11.15 -3.30 1.15
N THR A 92 10.10 -4.03 0.77
CA THR A 92 10.04 -4.79 -0.47
C THR A 92 10.29 -3.90 -1.70
N VAL A 93 9.74 -2.68 -1.73
CA VAL A 93 9.96 -1.73 -2.83
C VAL A 93 11.42 -1.27 -2.89
N SER A 94 12.08 -1.12 -1.75
CA SER A 94 13.49 -0.76 -1.67
C SER A 94 14.40 -1.89 -2.16
N GLU A 95 14.06 -3.15 -1.86
CA GLU A 95 14.78 -4.31 -2.39
C GLU A 95 14.51 -4.53 -3.88
N LEU A 96 13.28 -4.29 -4.34
CA LEU A 96 12.94 -4.33 -5.77
C LEU A 96 13.79 -3.34 -6.58
N GLU A 97 13.97 -2.10 -6.11
CA GLU A 97 14.80 -1.10 -6.79
C GLU A 97 16.25 -1.58 -6.95
N LYS A 98 16.82 -2.17 -5.89
CA LYS A 98 18.17 -2.76 -5.95
C LYS A 98 18.25 -3.91 -6.95
N ALA A 99 17.23 -4.77 -6.98
CA ALA A 99 17.16 -5.90 -7.90
C ALA A 99 17.04 -5.44 -9.37
N VAL A 100 16.20 -4.45 -9.63
CA VAL A 100 16.04 -3.83 -10.96
C VAL A 100 17.38 -3.27 -11.44
N HIS A 101 18.08 -2.52 -10.59
CA HIS A 101 19.40 -1.98 -10.92
C HIS A 101 20.44 -3.09 -11.15
N ALA A 102 20.49 -4.11 -10.30
CA ALA A 102 21.41 -5.22 -10.46
C ALA A 102 21.16 -6.02 -11.75
N TYR A 103 19.90 -6.21 -12.13
CA TYR A 103 19.55 -6.90 -13.37
C TYR A 103 19.77 -6.02 -14.61
N GLU A 104 19.61 -4.71 -14.48
CA GLU A 104 19.98 -3.74 -15.51
C GLU A 104 21.45 -3.86 -15.91
N GLU A 105 22.34 -3.90 -14.92
CA GLU A 105 23.80 -3.99 -15.11
C GLU A 105 24.28 -5.38 -15.53
N THR A 106 23.77 -6.44 -14.89
CA THR A 106 24.37 -7.78 -15.00
C THR A 106 23.68 -8.70 -15.99
N LYS A 107 22.37 -8.52 -16.21
CA LYS A 107 21.50 -9.47 -16.92
C LYS A 107 21.59 -10.93 -16.40
N SER A 108 22.03 -11.10 -15.15
CA SER A 108 22.23 -12.42 -14.54
C SER A 108 20.90 -13.09 -14.16
N ALA A 109 20.92 -14.42 -14.08
CA ALA A 109 19.75 -15.20 -13.68
C ALA A 109 19.33 -14.91 -12.23
N ASP A 110 20.28 -14.72 -11.32
CA ASP A 110 20.02 -14.40 -9.91
C ASP A 110 19.36 -13.02 -9.78
N ALA A 111 19.90 -11.99 -10.44
CA ALA A 111 19.27 -10.67 -10.41
C ALA A 111 17.87 -10.66 -11.08
N LYS A 112 17.68 -11.46 -12.14
CA LYS A 112 16.34 -11.67 -12.73
C LYS A 112 15.38 -12.29 -11.73
N LEU A 113 15.84 -13.30 -10.98
CA LEU A 113 15.04 -13.96 -9.95
C LEU A 113 14.63 -12.98 -8.85
N ASP A 114 15.54 -12.10 -8.42
CA ASP A 114 15.24 -11.10 -7.38
C ASP A 114 14.20 -10.07 -7.85
N VAL A 115 14.26 -9.61 -9.11
CA VAL A 115 13.22 -8.72 -9.68
C VAL A 115 11.85 -9.40 -9.63
N LEU A 116 11.77 -10.67 -10.04
CA LEU A 116 10.54 -11.45 -10.03
C LEU A 116 10.03 -11.67 -8.59
N ALA A 117 10.93 -12.03 -7.68
CA ALA A 117 10.61 -12.34 -6.29
C ALA A 117 10.05 -11.11 -5.55
N HIS A 118 10.76 -9.99 -5.56
CA HIS A 118 10.32 -8.79 -4.84
C HIS A 118 9.09 -8.13 -5.47
N THR A 119 8.96 -8.17 -6.81
CA THR A 119 7.73 -7.68 -7.45
C THR A 119 6.53 -8.52 -7.01
N MET A 120 6.63 -9.85 -7.04
CA MET A 120 5.53 -10.72 -6.64
C MET A 120 5.27 -10.69 -5.13
N GLU A 121 6.29 -10.52 -4.30
CA GLU A 121 6.16 -10.28 -2.87
C GLU A 121 5.27 -9.06 -2.61
N TYR A 122 5.56 -7.92 -3.28
CA TYR A 122 4.76 -6.71 -3.17
C TYR A 122 3.32 -6.93 -3.64
N VAL A 123 3.12 -7.56 -4.81
CA VAL A 123 1.79 -7.88 -5.35
C VAL A 123 0.96 -8.68 -4.35
N TYR A 124 1.51 -9.76 -3.80
CA TYR A 124 0.76 -10.61 -2.87
C TYR A 124 0.57 -9.97 -1.49
N LEU A 125 1.52 -9.15 -1.04
CA LEU A 125 1.37 -8.35 0.18
C LEU A 125 0.16 -7.42 0.03
N LEU A 126 0.12 -6.61 -1.04
CA LEU A 126 -0.94 -5.63 -1.24
C LEU A 126 -2.31 -6.27 -1.49
N ARG A 127 -2.40 -7.40 -2.22
CA ARG A 127 -3.67 -8.13 -2.36
C ARG A 127 -4.27 -8.53 -1.01
N ARG A 128 -3.46 -9.09 -0.11
CA ARG A 128 -3.92 -9.51 1.22
C ARG A 128 -4.22 -8.32 2.11
N HIS A 129 -3.41 -7.27 2.01
CA HIS A 129 -3.54 -6.04 2.77
C HIS A 129 -4.86 -5.33 2.44
N ILE A 130 -5.08 -5.01 1.15
CA ILE A 130 -6.32 -4.40 0.64
C ILE A 130 -7.55 -5.24 1.02
N ALA A 131 -7.48 -6.56 0.85
CA ALA A 131 -8.60 -7.44 1.20
C ALA A 131 -8.93 -7.39 2.71
N LYS A 132 -7.90 -7.28 3.56
CA LYS A 132 -8.08 -7.17 5.01
C LYS A 132 -8.65 -5.82 5.40
N GLU A 133 -8.21 -4.75 4.75
CA GLU A 133 -8.69 -3.41 5.05
C GLU A 133 -10.14 -3.23 4.62
N ASN A 134 -10.44 -3.51 3.36
CA ASN A 134 -11.79 -3.42 2.81
C ASN A 134 -12.77 -4.37 3.53
N GLY A 135 -12.31 -5.57 3.89
CA GLY A 135 -13.17 -6.60 4.47
C GLY A 135 -13.36 -6.47 5.99
N ALA A 136 -12.38 -5.92 6.71
CA ALA A 136 -12.36 -5.96 8.17
C ALA A 136 -12.00 -4.61 8.82
N VAL A 137 -10.91 -3.95 8.41
CA VAL A 137 -10.42 -2.74 9.10
C VAL A 137 -11.37 -1.56 8.88
N TYR A 138 -11.70 -1.24 7.63
CA TYR A 138 -12.59 -0.13 7.30
C TYR A 138 -14.00 -0.34 7.87
N PRO A 139 -14.65 -1.52 7.71
CA PRO A 139 -15.95 -1.75 8.33
C PRO A 139 -15.90 -1.73 9.86
N PHE A 140 -14.77 -2.11 10.47
CA PHE A 140 -14.60 -1.99 11.92
C PHE A 140 -14.54 -0.53 12.35
N ALA A 141 -13.82 0.33 11.63
CA ALA A 141 -13.77 1.77 11.88
C ALA A 141 -15.16 2.41 11.73
N GLU A 142 -15.84 2.18 10.61
CA GLU A 142 -17.15 2.78 10.30
C GLU A 142 -18.24 2.39 11.32
N ARG A 143 -18.17 1.18 11.88
CA ARG A 143 -19.16 0.70 12.86
C ARG A 143 -18.94 1.22 14.27
N HIS A 144 -17.69 1.51 14.66
CA HIS A 144 -17.34 1.74 16.06
C HIS A 144 -16.85 3.15 16.36
N LEU A 145 -16.37 3.90 15.35
CA LEU A 145 -16.05 5.31 15.53
C LEU A 145 -17.35 6.11 15.72
N LYS A 146 -17.33 7.02 16.68
CA LYS A 146 -18.45 7.92 16.94
C LYS A 146 -18.72 8.82 15.73
N PRO A 147 -19.98 9.22 15.51
CA PRO A 147 -20.34 10.15 14.44
C PRO A 147 -19.53 11.45 14.47
N GLU A 148 -19.24 12.00 15.65
CA GLU A 148 -18.45 13.22 15.81
C GLU A 148 -16.99 13.03 15.34
N THR A 149 -16.41 11.87 15.62
CA THR A 149 -15.05 11.51 15.18
C THR A 149 -15.01 11.30 13.67
N MET A 150 -16.01 10.65 13.10
CA MET A 150 -16.15 10.52 11.64
C MET A 150 -16.31 11.88 10.96
N GLN A 151 -17.11 12.79 11.54
CA GLN A 151 -17.22 14.15 11.02
C GLN A 151 -15.88 14.88 11.06
N LYS A 152 -15.14 14.77 12.17
CA LYS A 152 -13.83 15.40 12.32
C LYS A 152 -12.81 14.86 11.31
N LEU A 153 -12.80 13.54 11.07
CA LEU A 153 -11.99 12.90 10.04
C LEU A 153 -12.27 13.50 8.66
N GLU A 154 -13.54 13.72 8.31
CA GLU A 154 -13.92 14.33 7.04
C GLU A 154 -13.45 15.78 6.91
N GLU A 155 -13.51 16.56 7.99
CA GLU A 155 -12.99 17.93 8.01
C GLU A 155 -11.48 17.97 7.83
N ASP A 156 -10.74 17.11 8.54
CA ASP A 156 -9.28 17.07 8.46
C ASP A 156 -8.80 16.49 7.13
N PHE A 157 -9.52 15.51 6.56
CA PHE A 157 -9.29 15.01 5.21
C PHE A 157 -9.40 16.12 4.17
N LYS A 158 -10.52 16.87 4.15
CA LYS A 158 -10.74 17.98 3.21
C LYS A 158 -9.75 19.13 3.39
N ALA A 159 -9.28 19.35 4.62
CA ALA A 159 -8.30 20.39 4.93
C ALA A 159 -6.84 19.96 4.71
N GLY A 160 -6.58 18.69 4.36
CA GLY A 160 -5.22 18.15 4.23
C GLY A 160 -4.44 18.08 5.55
N ARG A 161 -5.13 17.98 6.70
CA ARG A 161 -4.54 17.92 8.04
C ARG A 161 -4.53 16.50 8.59
N SER A 162 -3.65 16.22 9.54
CA SER A 162 -3.66 14.97 10.31
C SER A 162 -4.71 15.02 11.42
N PHE A 163 -5.22 13.86 11.83
CA PHE A 163 -6.19 13.75 12.91
C PHE A 163 -5.50 13.95 14.27
N GLU A 164 -6.04 14.84 15.11
CA GLU A 164 -5.52 15.12 16.46
C GLU A 164 -6.55 14.89 17.59
N GLY A 165 -7.80 14.56 17.24
CA GLY A 165 -8.97 14.46 18.12
C GLY A 165 -9.75 15.75 18.18
#